data_AF-A0A9R0U3G4-F1
#
_entry.id   AF-A0A9R0U3G4-F1
#
_cell.length_a   1.000
_cell.length_b   1.000
_cell.length_c   1.000
_cell.angle_alpha   90.00
_cell.angle_beta   90.00
_cell.angle_gamma   90.00
#
_symmetry.space_group_name_H-M   'P 1'
#
loop_
_entity.id
_entity.type
_entity.pdbx_description
1 polymer ?
#
loop_
_entity_poly.entity_id
_entity_poly.type
_entity_poly.pdbx_seq_one_letter_code
_entity_poly.pdbx_strand_id
1 'polypeptide(L)'
;MGAGIRILAVALLALAAAGGAAAQLRQGYYSASCPNVEAIVQAAVALKVQQTPVAVGATVRLFFHDCFVQGCDASVIIVSTANNTAEKDHVSNLSLAGDGFDTVIKAKAAVDTQCPSPNLVSCADILTMATRDVIGLAGGPAYPVELGRLDGLVSTASNVDGNLPPPSFNLDQLTAMFAANNLSQADMIALSAGCWSVV
;
A
#
# COMPACT_ATOMS: atom_id res chain seq x y z
N MET A 1 -44.10 -7.62 -29.48
CA MET A 1 -43.32 -6.41 -29.10
C MET A 1 -43.06 -6.31 -27.59
N GLY A 2 -43.89 -6.85 -26.69
CA GLY A 2 -43.73 -6.66 -25.23
C GLY A 2 -42.69 -7.55 -24.52
N ALA A 3 -42.30 -8.71 -25.08
CA ALA A 3 -41.35 -9.62 -24.42
C ALA A 3 -39.90 -9.10 -24.48
N GLY A 4 -39.48 -8.53 -25.62
CA GLY A 4 -38.13 -8.00 -25.80
C GLY A 4 -37.84 -6.78 -24.91
N ILE A 5 -38.83 -5.91 -24.69
CA ILE A 5 -38.71 -4.72 -23.83
C ILE A 5 -38.51 -5.14 -22.36
N ARG A 6 -39.18 -6.22 -21.91
CA ARG A 6 -39.02 -6.74 -20.55
C ARG A 6 -37.64 -7.37 -20.32
N ILE A 7 -37.11 -8.07 -21.32
CA ILE A 7 -35.76 -8.67 -21.24
C ILE A 7 -34.67 -7.59 -21.20
N LEU A 8 -34.80 -6.54 -22.03
CA LEU A 8 -33.88 -5.39 -22.01
C LEU A 8 -33.92 -4.64 -20.67
N ALA A 9 -35.11 -4.44 -20.08
CA ALA A 9 -35.24 -3.77 -18.80
C ALA A 9 -34.60 -4.56 -17.64
N VAL A 10 -34.73 -5.89 -17.64
CA VAL A 10 -34.10 -6.76 -16.63
C VAL A 10 -32.58 -6.79 -16.79
N ALA A 11 -32.07 -6.82 -18.02
CA ALA A 11 -30.63 -6.76 -18.29
C ALA A 11 -30.02 -5.41 -17.87
N LEU A 12 -30.72 -4.29 -18.10
CA LEU A 12 -30.31 -2.96 -17.66
C LEU A 12 -30.33 -2.82 -16.12
N LEU A 13 -31.31 -3.40 -15.43
CA LEU A 13 -31.32 -3.45 -13.96
C LEU A 13 -30.19 -4.32 -13.39
N ALA A 14 -29.84 -5.43 -14.04
CA ALA A 14 -28.73 -6.29 -13.61
C ALA A 14 -27.37 -5.60 -13.81
N LEU A 15 -27.18 -4.83 -14.88
CA LEU A 15 -25.99 -3.99 -15.08
C LEU A 15 -25.90 -2.84 -14.06
N ALA A 16 -27.04 -2.26 -13.67
CA ALA A 16 -27.07 -1.22 -12.64
C ALA A 16 -26.81 -1.76 -11.22
N ALA A 17 -27.07 -3.05 -10.97
CA ALA A 17 -26.75 -3.74 -9.72
C ALA A 17 -25.28 -4.20 -9.64
N ALA A 18 -24.54 -4.17 -10.74
CA ALA A 18 -23.08 -4.28 -10.74
C ALA A 18 -22.44 -2.95 -10.29
N GLY A 19 -22.88 -2.42 -9.15
CA GLY A 19 -22.11 -1.43 -8.41
C GLY A 19 -20.78 -2.09 -8.04
N GLY A 20 -19.67 -1.39 -8.31
CA GLY A 20 -18.31 -1.91 -8.16
C GLY A 20 -18.16 -2.72 -6.88
N ALA A 21 -17.68 -3.96 -7.02
CA ALA A 21 -17.27 -4.75 -5.87
C ALA A 21 -16.12 -4.00 -5.19
N ALA A 22 -16.42 -3.23 -4.15
CA ALA A 22 -15.42 -2.86 -3.18
C ALA A 22 -14.97 -4.18 -2.56
N ALA A 23 -13.83 -4.70 -3.00
CA ALA A 23 -13.19 -5.84 -2.36
C ALA A 23 -13.01 -5.45 -0.89
N GLN A 24 -13.82 -6.03 -0.01
CA GLN A 24 -13.84 -5.63 1.38
C GLN A 24 -12.57 -6.18 2.02
N LEU A 25 -11.67 -5.27 2.40
CA LEU A 25 -10.46 -5.64 3.14
C LEU A 25 -10.89 -6.37 4.41
N ARG A 26 -10.18 -7.44 4.75
CA ARG A 26 -10.49 -8.23 5.95
C ARG A 26 -9.24 -8.89 6.50
N GLN A 27 -9.25 -9.12 7.80
CA GLN A 27 -8.23 -9.93 8.47
C GLN A 27 -8.31 -11.38 7.95
N GLY A 28 -7.16 -12.03 7.79
CA GLY A 28 -7.09 -13.41 7.32
C GLY A 28 -7.57 -13.62 5.88
N TYR A 29 -7.48 -12.60 5.01
CA TYR A 29 -7.90 -12.66 3.60
C TYR A 29 -7.32 -13.87 2.85
N TYR A 30 -6.04 -14.17 3.09
CA TYR A 30 -5.30 -15.27 2.47
C TYR A 30 -5.33 -16.59 3.26
N SER A 31 -6.12 -16.69 4.33
CA SER A 31 -6.12 -17.87 5.22
C SER A 31 -6.45 -19.19 4.51
N ALA A 32 -7.26 -19.15 3.46
CA ALA A 32 -7.61 -20.33 2.66
C ALA A 32 -6.62 -20.61 1.50
N SER A 33 -5.92 -19.59 0.99
CA SER A 33 -5.11 -19.68 -0.22
C SER A 33 -3.60 -19.73 0.06
N CYS A 34 -3.13 -18.98 1.05
CA CYS A 34 -1.77 -19.08 1.58
C CYS A 34 -1.79 -18.82 3.11
N PRO A 35 -2.06 -19.86 3.93
CA PRO A 35 -2.23 -19.72 5.38
C PRO A 35 -1.02 -19.12 6.11
N ASN A 36 0.19 -19.33 5.59
CA ASN A 36 1.44 -18.89 6.21
C ASN A 36 1.95 -17.54 5.69
N VAL A 37 1.17 -16.82 4.87
CA VAL A 37 1.65 -15.59 4.19
C VAL A 37 2.21 -14.55 5.16
N GLU A 38 1.52 -14.27 6.27
CA GLU A 38 1.96 -13.27 7.24
C GLU A 38 3.28 -13.70 7.91
N ALA A 39 3.43 -14.98 8.24
CA ALA A 39 4.66 -15.51 8.82
C ALA A 39 5.84 -15.47 7.84
N ILE A 40 5.57 -15.73 6.55
CA ILE A 40 6.59 -15.65 5.49
C ILE A 40 7.09 -14.22 5.33
N VAL A 41 6.18 -13.24 5.27
CA VAL A 41 6.54 -11.82 5.17
C VAL A 41 7.29 -11.37 6.41
N GLN A 42 6.82 -11.71 7.61
CA GLN A 42 7.48 -11.36 8.85
C GLN A 42 8.92 -11.88 8.92
N ALA A 43 9.16 -13.13 8.51
CA ALA A 43 10.50 -13.70 8.46
C ALA A 43 11.41 -12.97 7.46
N ALA A 44 10.92 -12.66 6.26
CA ALA A 44 11.68 -11.93 5.26
C ALA A 44 12.03 -10.50 5.72
N VAL A 45 11.09 -9.82 6.36
CA VAL A 45 11.26 -8.47 6.90
C VAL A 45 12.26 -8.48 8.06
N ALA A 46 12.14 -9.43 8.99
CA ALA A 46 13.08 -9.57 10.11
C ALA A 46 14.53 -9.76 9.62
N LEU A 47 14.74 -10.59 8.60
CA LEU A 47 16.05 -10.76 7.97
C LEU A 47 16.58 -9.45 7.36
N LYS A 48 15.73 -8.68 6.68
CA LYS A 48 16.13 -7.40 6.07
C LYS A 48 16.45 -6.35 7.13
N VAL A 49 15.66 -6.24 8.20
CA VAL A 49 15.92 -5.33 9.32
C VAL A 49 17.23 -5.69 10.05
N GLN A 50 17.51 -6.98 10.23
CA GLN A 50 18.80 -7.43 10.78
C GLN A 50 20.00 -7.05 9.90
N GLN A 51 19.82 -7.05 8.57
CA GLN A 51 20.87 -6.63 7.63
C GLN A 51 21.07 -5.12 7.64
N THR A 52 19.98 -4.35 7.71
CA THR A 52 20.00 -2.89 7.69
C THR A 52 18.83 -2.34 8.52
N PRO A 53 19.09 -1.79 9.71
CA PRO A 53 18.05 -1.17 10.54
C PRO A 53 17.32 -0.01 9.83
N VAL A 54 17.97 0.62 8.84
CA VAL A 54 17.37 1.67 7.99
C VAL A 54 16.11 1.19 7.26
N ALA A 55 15.98 -0.14 7.02
CA ALA A 55 14.79 -0.73 6.42
C ALA A 55 13.50 -0.36 7.18
N VAL A 56 13.57 -0.16 8.49
CA VAL A 56 12.39 0.18 9.31
C VAL A 56 11.78 1.51 8.86
N GLY A 57 12.54 2.61 8.97
CA GLY A 57 12.06 3.93 8.55
C GLY A 57 11.79 4.00 7.04
N ALA A 58 12.59 3.29 6.25
CA ALA A 58 12.42 3.23 4.79
C ALA A 58 11.08 2.59 4.38
N THR A 59 10.71 1.46 4.97
CA THR A 59 9.46 0.75 4.66
C THR A 59 8.23 1.52 5.14
N VAL A 60 8.26 2.09 6.36
CA VAL A 60 7.16 2.93 6.86
C VAL A 60 6.93 4.14 5.96
N ARG A 61 8.01 4.82 5.57
CA ARG A 61 7.92 5.96 4.66
C ARG A 61 7.43 5.54 3.27
N LEU A 62 7.88 4.40 2.75
CA LEU A 62 7.42 3.87 1.47
C LEU A 62 5.89 3.62 1.49
N PHE A 63 5.36 3.03 2.56
CA PHE A 63 3.92 2.81 2.71
C PHE A 63 3.12 4.10 2.81
N PHE A 64 3.63 5.11 3.53
CA PHE A 64 3.01 6.44 3.55
C PHE A 64 2.95 7.05 2.15
N HIS A 65 4.06 7.00 1.41
CA HIS A 65 4.14 7.56 0.06
C HIS A 65 3.22 6.84 -0.93
N ASP A 66 3.08 5.51 -0.81
CA ASP A 66 2.11 4.73 -1.60
C ASP A 66 0.68 5.17 -1.31
N CYS A 67 0.25 5.08 -0.04
CA CYS A 67 -1.13 5.33 0.34
C CYS A 67 -1.61 6.77 0.08
N PHE A 68 -0.71 7.76 0.12
CA PHE A 68 -1.06 9.15 -0.13
C PHE A 68 -1.15 9.48 -1.63
N VAL A 69 -0.56 8.66 -2.50
CA VAL A 69 -0.60 8.86 -3.96
C VAL A 69 -1.58 7.86 -4.57
N GLN A 70 -2.78 8.33 -4.92
CA GLN A 70 -3.85 7.53 -5.54
C GLN A 70 -4.40 6.34 -4.72
N GLY A 71 -3.79 5.99 -3.60
CA GLY A 71 -4.26 4.98 -2.65
C GLY A 71 -3.21 3.91 -2.37
N CYS A 72 -3.50 3.00 -1.45
CA CYS A 72 -2.57 1.93 -1.08
C CYS A 72 -2.61 0.79 -2.11
N ASP A 73 -1.96 0.98 -3.26
CA ASP A 73 -2.00 0.05 -4.40
C ASP A 73 -0.61 -0.38 -4.91
N ALA A 74 0.47 -0.09 -4.18
CA ALA A 74 1.85 -0.36 -4.59
C ALA A 74 2.29 0.30 -5.91
N SER A 75 1.56 1.32 -6.42
CA SER A 75 1.93 2.09 -7.61
C SER A 75 3.30 2.76 -7.46
N VAL A 76 3.72 3.11 -6.24
CA VAL A 76 5.04 3.71 -5.98
C VAL A 76 6.21 2.77 -6.29
N ILE A 77 5.96 1.45 -6.36
CA ILE A 77 6.99 0.42 -6.62
C ILE A 77 7.22 0.22 -8.13
N ILE A 78 6.27 0.66 -8.96
CA ILE A 78 6.36 0.54 -10.42
C ILE A 78 7.53 1.38 -10.94
N VAL A 79 8.30 0.80 -11.87
CA VAL A 79 9.47 1.46 -12.49
C VAL A 79 9.07 2.21 -13.76
N SER A 80 9.80 3.28 -14.06
CA SER A 80 9.60 4.06 -15.28
C SER A 80 9.78 3.21 -16.55
N THR A 81 9.04 3.59 -17.59
CA THR A 81 9.18 3.03 -18.94
C THR A 81 9.61 4.13 -19.90
N ALA A 82 9.97 3.79 -21.15
CA ALA A 82 10.40 4.77 -22.14
C ALA A 82 9.38 5.90 -22.40
N ASN A 83 8.08 5.61 -22.18
CA ASN A 83 6.98 6.53 -22.46
C ASN A 83 6.30 7.08 -21.20
N ASN A 84 6.75 6.69 -20.00
CA ASN A 84 6.11 7.09 -18.75
C ASN A 84 7.13 7.16 -17.61
N THR A 85 7.16 8.30 -16.93
CA THR A 85 7.93 8.50 -15.70
C THR A 85 7.06 8.09 -14.52
N ALA A 86 7.46 7.03 -13.82
CA ALA A 86 6.76 6.49 -12.67
C ALA A 86 6.94 7.37 -11.43
N GLU A 87 6.07 7.18 -10.44
CA GLU A 87 6.11 7.91 -9.17
C GLU A 87 7.43 7.75 -8.45
N LYS A 88 8.06 6.58 -8.57
CA LYS A 88 9.37 6.28 -8.00
C LYS A 88 10.44 7.31 -8.35
N ASP A 89 10.39 7.87 -9.56
CA ASP A 89 11.38 8.82 -10.08
C ASP A 89 11.00 10.29 -9.84
N HIS A 90 9.89 10.55 -9.14
CA HIS A 90 9.51 11.90 -8.72
C HIS A 90 10.50 12.46 -7.68
N VAL A 91 10.75 13.77 -7.69
CA VAL A 91 11.74 14.43 -6.80
C VAL A 91 11.49 14.16 -5.32
N SER A 92 10.23 14.10 -4.90
CA SER A 92 9.83 13.76 -3.52
C SER A 92 10.17 12.31 -3.14
N ASN A 93 10.22 11.42 -4.13
CA ASN A 93 10.42 9.98 -3.97
C ASN A 93 11.88 9.54 -4.19
N LEU A 94 12.73 10.37 -4.81
CA LEU A 94 14.17 10.12 -4.93
C LEU A 94 14.88 9.94 -3.58
N SER A 95 14.32 10.52 -2.52
CA SER A 95 14.82 10.38 -1.16
C SER A 95 14.32 9.12 -0.43
N LEU A 96 13.46 8.30 -1.06
CA LEU A 96 13.07 7.00 -0.52
C LEU A 96 14.28 6.07 -0.55
N ALA A 97 14.65 5.54 0.61
CA ALA A 97 15.77 4.64 0.72
C ALA A 97 15.49 3.34 -0.07
N GLY A 98 16.46 2.91 -0.88
CA GLY A 98 16.38 1.66 -1.64
C GLY A 98 16.05 0.44 -0.78
N ASP A 99 16.47 0.47 0.50
CA ASP A 99 16.18 -0.57 1.48
C ASP A 99 14.67 -0.80 1.72
N GLY A 100 13.83 0.22 1.57
CA GLY A 100 12.38 0.09 1.68
C GLY A 100 11.80 -0.76 0.53
N PHE A 101 12.24 -0.47 -0.71
CA PHE A 101 11.85 -1.25 -1.89
C PHE A 101 12.36 -2.68 -1.82
N ASP A 102 13.63 -2.85 -1.42
CA ASP A 102 14.25 -4.16 -1.22
C ASP A 102 13.48 -5.03 -0.22
N THR A 103 12.95 -4.42 0.85
CA THR A 103 12.16 -5.13 1.86
C THR A 103 10.93 -5.78 1.22
N VAL A 104 10.20 -5.02 0.41
CA VAL A 104 9.00 -5.51 -0.30
C VAL A 104 9.37 -6.54 -1.37
N ILE A 105 10.42 -6.28 -2.16
CA ILE A 105 10.86 -7.18 -3.23
C ILE A 105 11.30 -8.55 -2.66
N LYS A 106 12.08 -8.55 -1.57
CA LYS A 106 12.52 -9.81 -0.92
C LYS A 106 11.35 -10.55 -0.29
N ALA A 107 10.42 -9.84 0.36
CA ALA A 107 9.21 -10.45 0.91
C ALA A 107 8.33 -11.05 -0.19
N LYS A 108 8.14 -10.33 -1.30
CA LYS A 108 7.41 -10.81 -2.48
C LYS A 108 8.00 -12.08 -3.06
N ALA A 109 9.32 -12.11 -3.26
CA ALA A 109 10.01 -13.29 -3.75
C ALA A 109 9.85 -14.50 -2.81
N ALA A 110 9.92 -14.29 -1.49
CA ALA A 110 9.71 -15.34 -0.50
C ALA A 110 8.27 -15.88 -0.51
N VAL A 111 7.28 -14.99 -0.65
CA VAL A 111 5.85 -15.33 -0.75
C VAL A 111 5.56 -16.10 -2.03
N ASP A 112 6.02 -15.61 -3.18
CA ASP A 112 5.79 -16.27 -4.47
C ASP A 112 6.46 -17.65 -4.56
N THR A 113 7.53 -17.89 -3.79
CA THR A 113 8.21 -19.20 -3.72
C THR A 113 7.49 -20.20 -2.80
N GLN A 114 6.83 -19.71 -1.74
CA GLN A 114 6.27 -20.57 -0.68
C GLN A 114 4.75 -20.72 -0.73
N CYS A 115 4.04 -19.79 -1.37
CA CYS A 115 2.60 -19.92 -1.60
C CYS A 115 2.29 -20.81 -2.81
N PRO A 116 1.07 -21.39 -2.91
CA PRO A 116 0.73 -22.36 -3.96
C PRO A 116 0.76 -21.84 -5.40
N SER A 117 0.65 -20.52 -5.59
CA SER A 117 0.70 -19.89 -6.91
C SER A 117 1.51 -18.60 -6.88
N PRO A 118 2.35 -18.35 -7.90
CA PRO A 118 3.05 -17.07 -8.03
C PRO A 118 2.03 -15.96 -8.24
N ASN A 119 2.31 -14.76 -7.74
CA ASN A 119 1.42 -13.59 -7.85
C ASN A 119 0.06 -13.74 -7.15
N LEU A 120 -0.07 -14.69 -6.21
CA LEU A 120 -1.28 -14.83 -5.40
C LEU A 120 -1.53 -13.61 -4.48
N VAL A 121 -0.46 -13.09 -3.92
CA VAL A 121 -0.47 -12.00 -2.93
C VAL A 121 0.02 -10.73 -3.60
N SER A 122 -0.74 -9.64 -3.47
CA SER A 122 -0.42 -8.36 -4.08
C SER A 122 0.79 -7.71 -3.41
N CYS A 123 1.52 -6.90 -4.17
CA CYS A 123 2.59 -6.05 -3.65
C CYS A 123 2.03 -5.05 -2.62
N ALA A 124 0.81 -4.55 -2.82
CA ALA A 124 0.12 -3.65 -1.89
C ALA A 124 -0.11 -4.30 -0.50
N ASP A 125 -0.55 -5.55 -0.46
CA ASP A 125 -0.71 -6.27 0.80
C ASP A 125 0.63 -6.67 1.43
N ILE A 126 1.65 -6.97 0.62
CA ILE A 126 3.01 -7.23 1.13
C ILE A 126 3.60 -5.98 1.76
N LEU A 127 3.45 -4.81 1.13
CA LEU A 127 3.89 -3.54 1.71
C LEU A 127 3.14 -3.23 3.01
N THR A 128 1.85 -3.53 3.08
CA THR A 128 1.04 -3.37 4.31
C THR A 128 1.53 -4.29 5.43
N MET A 129 1.72 -5.59 5.15
CA MET A 129 2.25 -6.56 6.12
C MET A 129 3.66 -6.19 6.57
N ALA A 130 4.53 -5.83 5.62
CA ALA A 130 5.90 -5.43 5.91
C ALA A 130 5.97 -4.20 6.82
N THR A 131 5.08 -3.22 6.61
CA THR A 131 4.98 -2.03 7.46
C THR A 131 4.61 -2.37 8.90
N ARG A 132 3.62 -3.27 9.09
CA ARG A 132 3.26 -3.77 10.43
C ARG A 132 4.44 -4.48 11.09
N ASP A 133 5.14 -5.32 10.33
CA ASP A 133 6.25 -6.12 10.85
C ASP A 133 7.46 -5.25 11.24
N VAL A 134 7.84 -4.24 10.44
CA VAL A 134 8.94 -3.34 10.81
C VAL A 134 8.60 -2.48 12.04
N ILE A 135 7.34 -2.05 12.19
CA ILE A 135 6.89 -1.33 13.39
C ILE A 135 7.00 -2.22 14.62
N GLY A 136 6.55 -3.48 14.53
CA GLY A 136 6.68 -4.45 15.61
C GLY A 136 8.13 -4.72 16.00
N LEU A 137 9.02 -4.85 15.01
CA LEU A 137 10.46 -5.05 15.23
C LEU A 137 11.15 -3.82 15.86
N ALA A 138 10.61 -2.62 15.62
CA ALA A 138 11.07 -1.38 16.26
C ALA A 138 10.51 -1.18 17.68
N GLY A 139 9.77 -2.15 18.22
CA GLY A 139 9.13 -2.05 19.55
C GLY A 139 7.79 -1.30 19.54
N GLY A 140 7.22 -1.05 18.37
CA GLY A 140 5.89 -0.47 18.23
C GLY A 140 4.74 -1.43 18.62
N PRO A 141 3.50 -0.94 18.64
CA PRO A 141 2.34 -1.75 19.01
C PRO A 141 2.04 -2.82 17.97
N ALA A 142 1.60 -4.00 18.44
CA ALA A 142 1.02 -5.01 17.57
C ALA A 142 -0.41 -4.62 17.20
N TYR A 143 -0.71 -4.59 15.89
CA TYR A 143 -2.05 -4.37 15.38
C TYR A 143 -2.37 -5.35 14.24
N PRO A 144 -3.63 -5.81 14.12
CA PRO A 144 -4.04 -6.64 13.01
C PRO A 144 -4.10 -5.81 11.71
N VAL A 145 -3.75 -6.44 10.59
CA VAL A 145 -3.85 -5.81 9.26
C VAL A 145 -4.98 -6.44 8.47
N GLU A 146 -5.79 -5.60 7.85
CA GLU A 146 -6.76 -6.04 6.86
C GLU A 146 -6.08 -6.17 5.50
N LEU A 147 -6.33 -7.26 4.78
CA LEU A 147 -5.71 -7.60 3.51
C LEU A 147 -6.78 -7.78 2.43
N GLY A 148 -6.36 -7.84 1.18
CA GLY A 148 -7.20 -7.90 -0.02
C GLY A 148 -6.97 -6.73 -0.98
N ARG A 149 -5.90 -5.94 -0.81
CA ARG A 149 -5.55 -4.85 -1.73
C ARG A 149 -5.11 -5.41 -3.08
N LEU A 150 -5.35 -4.65 -4.14
CA LEU A 150 -4.91 -4.98 -5.49
C LEU A 150 -3.79 -4.05 -5.91
N ASP A 151 -2.92 -4.54 -6.79
CA ASP A 151 -1.82 -3.75 -7.31
C ASP A 151 -2.32 -2.76 -8.38
N GLY A 152 -1.89 -1.51 -8.25
CA GLY A 152 -2.11 -0.44 -9.22
C GLY A 152 -1.47 -0.79 -10.55
N LEU A 153 -2.12 -0.38 -11.65
CA LEU A 153 -1.62 -0.61 -13.02
C LEU A 153 -1.02 0.65 -13.63
N VAL A 154 -1.12 1.77 -12.94
CA VAL A 154 -0.70 3.10 -13.37
C VAL A 154 0.16 3.69 -12.27
N SER A 155 1.30 4.26 -12.65
CA SER A 155 2.17 5.01 -11.77
C SER A 155 2.74 6.16 -12.57
N THR A 156 2.42 7.38 -12.20
CA THR A 156 2.82 8.57 -12.97
C THR A 156 3.35 9.64 -12.02
N ALA A 157 4.53 10.17 -12.29
CA ALA A 157 5.18 11.19 -11.44
C ALA A 157 4.29 12.41 -11.16
N SER A 158 3.44 12.82 -12.11
CA SER A 158 2.48 13.93 -11.94
C SER A 158 1.42 13.67 -10.87
N ASN A 159 1.18 12.42 -10.49
CA ASN A 159 0.24 12.07 -9.43
C ASN A 159 0.82 12.36 -8.04
N VAL A 160 2.13 12.53 -7.92
CA VAL A 160 2.78 12.83 -6.64
C VAL A 160 2.58 14.30 -6.25
N ASP A 161 2.47 15.19 -7.25
CA ASP A 161 2.30 16.61 -7.04
C ASP A 161 0.99 16.93 -6.31
N GLY A 162 1.10 17.63 -5.19
CA GLY A 162 -0.05 18.03 -4.38
C GLY A 162 -0.67 16.92 -3.52
N ASN A 163 -0.18 15.68 -3.62
CA ASN A 163 -0.66 14.55 -2.81
C ASN A 163 0.31 14.18 -1.68
N LEU A 164 1.57 14.61 -1.74
CA LEU A 164 2.53 14.46 -0.64
C LEU A 164 2.81 15.79 0.07
N PRO A 165 2.83 15.81 1.41
CA PRO A 165 3.17 17.02 2.16
C PRO A 165 4.67 17.32 2.06
N PRO A 166 5.07 18.50 1.56
CA PRO A 166 6.46 18.93 1.67
C PRO A 166 6.80 19.29 3.12
N PRO A 167 8.08 19.22 3.53
CA PRO A 167 8.52 19.50 4.90
C PRO A 167 8.29 20.96 5.33
N SER A 168 7.98 21.85 4.40
CA SER A 168 7.67 23.26 4.65
C SER A 168 6.21 23.52 5.03
N PHE A 169 5.33 22.51 5.00
CA PHE A 169 3.92 22.69 5.37
C PHE A 169 3.76 23.05 6.85
N ASN A 170 2.85 23.97 7.11
CA ASN A 170 2.40 24.29 8.47
C ASN A 170 1.28 23.35 8.94
N LEU A 171 0.88 23.48 10.21
CA LEU A 171 -0.13 22.62 10.82
C LEU A 171 -1.48 22.61 10.08
N ASP A 172 -1.94 23.77 9.61
CA ASP A 172 -3.23 23.90 8.92
C ASP A 172 -3.18 23.20 7.55
N GLN A 173 -2.07 23.35 6.83
CA GLN A 173 -1.83 22.69 5.54
C GLN A 173 -1.75 21.17 5.70
N LEU A 174 -1.04 20.68 6.72
CA LEU A 174 -0.99 19.24 7.05
C LEU A 174 -2.38 18.71 7.41
N THR A 175 -3.12 19.43 8.25
CA THR A 175 -4.47 19.02 8.66
C THR A 175 -5.41 18.92 7.46
N ALA A 176 -5.37 19.90 6.54
CA ALA A 176 -6.19 19.89 5.33
C ALA A 176 -5.85 18.72 4.40
N MET A 177 -4.56 18.40 4.22
CA MET A 177 -4.12 17.31 3.35
C MET A 177 -4.47 15.93 3.93
N PHE A 178 -4.33 15.73 5.24
CA PHE A 178 -4.76 14.49 5.89
C PHE A 178 -6.28 14.34 5.83
N ALA A 179 -7.03 15.43 6.03
CA ALA A 179 -8.49 15.42 5.90
C ALA A 179 -8.95 15.06 4.48
N ALA A 180 -8.23 15.48 3.43
CA ALA A 180 -8.50 15.06 2.04
C ALA A 180 -8.35 13.54 1.83
N ASN A 181 -7.61 12.85 2.70
CA ASN A 181 -7.44 11.40 2.72
C ASN A 181 -8.31 10.71 3.79
N ASN A 182 -9.35 11.40 4.30
CA ASN A 182 -10.22 10.93 5.37
C ASN A 182 -9.51 10.61 6.69
N LEU A 183 -8.36 11.25 6.94
CA LEU A 183 -7.61 11.13 8.19
C LEU A 183 -7.88 12.35 9.08
N SER A 184 -8.10 12.10 10.37
CA SER A 184 -8.34 13.14 11.36
C SER A 184 -7.03 13.87 11.73
N GLN A 185 -7.15 15.01 12.41
CA GLN A 185 -5.97 15.69 12.96
C GLN A 185 -5.21 14.82 13.98
N ALA A 186 -5.93 13.95 14.71
CA ALA A 186 -5.30 13.00 15.63
C ALA A 186 -4.45 11.97 14.87
N ASP A 187 -4.93 11.48 13.72
CA ASP A 187 -4.18 10.57 12.85
C ASP A 187 -2.95 11.27 12.26
N MET A 188 -3.08 12.53 11.86
CA MET A 188 -1.94 13.33 11.38
C MET A 188 -0.85 13.45 12.46
N ILE A 189 -1.22 13.74 13.70
CA ILE A 189 -0.28 13.83 14.82
C ILE A 189 0.38 12.47 15.08
N ALA A 190 -0.40 11.39 15.12
CA ALA A 190 0.11 10.05 15.37
C ALA A 190 1.09 9.58 14.28
N LEU A 191 0.73 9.78 13.00
CA LEU A 191 1.57 9.37 11.86
C LEU A 191 2.83 10.24 11.73
N SER A 192 2.75 11.53 12.08
CA SER A 192 3.91 12.42 12.09
C SER A 192 4.89 12.07 13.22
N ALA A 193 4.38 11.73 14.41
CA ALA A 193 5.21 11.31 15.54
C ALA A 193 5.85 9.94 15.31
N GLY A 194 5.11 9.00 14.71
CA GLY A 194 5.57 7.66 14.39
C GLY A 194 6.74 7.65 13.41
N CYS A 195 6.70 8.48 12.37
CA CYS A 195 7.75 8.51 11.34
C CYS A 195 9.09 9.06 11.85
N TRP A 196 9.08 9.99 12.81
CA TRP A 196 10.30 10.58 13.38
C TRP A 196 10.92 9.74 14.52
N SER A 197 10.11 8.93 15.20
CA SER A 197 10.56 8.17 16.38
C SER A 197 11.34 6.89 16.06
N VAL A 198 11.39 6.49 14.79
CA VAL A 198 12.11 5.29 14.29
C VAL A 198 13.52 5.59 13.75
N VAL A 199 13.99 6.83 13.90
CA VAL A 199 15.34 7.29 13.55
C VAL A 199 16.18 7.46 14.82
#